data_AF-A0A1Z8V6A8-F1
#
_entry.id   AF-A0A1Z8V6A8-F1
#
_cell.length_a   1.000
_cell.length_b   1.000
_cell.length_c   1.000
_cell.angle_alpha   90.00
_cell.angle_beta   90.00
_cell.angle_gamma   90.00
#
_symmetry.space_group_name_H-M   'P 1'
#
loop_
_entity.id
_entity.type
_entity.pdbx_description
1 polymer ?
#
loop_
_entity_poly.entity_id
_entity_poly.type
_entity_poly.pdbx_seq_one_letter_code
_entity_poly.pdbx_strand_id
1 'polypeptide(L)'
;MRRTNELPEVQPMTPAGMGHEMMLQGGSQRRNADDHQQFAEYVRAHAADLPFLSQEEERQLIRAGVARFTIDFDEARWLAVGILHDNQVALERHLDRRLEGVLHRYSKTGRRRKISRKEFNDAVAIYRNWARNGISEQDVKIKTKRMIEENDWRVGRSRWIQSKRWYNKIPD
;
A
#
# COMPACT_ATOMS: atom_id res chain seq x y z
N MET A 1 -32.45 -74.85 30.42
CA MET A 1 -31.87 -73.56 30.90
C MET A 1 -31.21 -72.91 29.69
N ARG A 2 -31.81 -71.86 29.11
CA ARG A 2 -31.32 -70.45 29.07
C ARG A 2 -29.89 -70.33 28.49
N ARG A 3 -29.54 -69.49 27.51
CA ARG A 3 -30.21 -68.43 26.72
C ARG A 3 -29.24 -68.03 25.59
N THR A 4 -29.80 -67.55 24.48
CA THR A 4 -29.29 -66.51 23.56
C THR A 4 -27.94 -66.67 22.85
N ASN A 5 -28.00 -66.81 21.52
CA ASN A 5 -27.31 -65.89 20.61
C ASN A 5 -28.14 -65.75 19.34
N GLU A 6 -28.99 -64.72 19.32
CA GLU A 6 -29.66 -64.25 18.11
C GLU A 6 -28.61 -63.52 17.25
N LEU A 7 -28.40 -64.00 16.03
CA LEU A 7 -27.69 -63.26 14.99
C LEU A 7 -28.69 -62.27 14.37
N PRO A 8 -28.43 -60.95 14.39
CA PRO A 8 -29.29 -60.01 13.71
C PRO A 8 -29.07 -60.07 12.19
N GLU A 9 -30.18 -59.93 11.50
CA GLU A 9 -30.37 -59.83 10.06
C GLU A 9 -29.45 -58.77 9.42
N VAL A 10 -28.79 -59.13 8.31
CA VAL A 10 -28.02 -58.19 7.49
C VAL A 10 -29.00 -57.30 6.73
N GLN A 11 -29.20 -56.07 7.18
CA GLN A 11 -29.88 -55.05 6.38
C GLN A 11 -28.94 -54.53 5.28
N PRO A 12 -29.44 -54.31 4.05
CA PRO A 12 -28.65 -53.63 3.02
C PRO A 12 -28.42 -52.18 3.42
N MET A 13 -27.15 -51.80 3.59
CA MET A 13 -26.72 -50.41 3.79
C MET A 13 -27.18 -49.57 2.60
N THR A 14 -28.25 -48.79 2.77
CA THR A 14 -28.57 -47.67 1.88
C THR A 14 -27.44 -46.64 1.94
N PRO A 15 -26.89 -46.17 0.81
CA PRO A 15 -25.88 -45.12 0.78
C PRO A 15 -26.57 -43.76 0.93
N ALA A 16 -27.10 -43.47 2.11
CA ALA A 16 -27.74 -42.20 2.44
C ALA A 16 -26.92 -41.50 3.51
N GLY A 17 -25.75 -40.97 3.12
CA GLY A 17 -24.89 -40.26 4.07
C GLY A 17 -23.70 -39.50 3.50
N MET A 18 -23.43 -39.54 2.19
CA MET A 18 -22.28 -38.84 1.56
C MET A 18 -22.72 -37.72 0.61
N GLY A 19 -23.71 -36.92 1.00
CA GLY A 19 -24.24 -35.84 0.14
C GLY A 19 -24.19 -34.42 0.74
N HIS A 20 -24.23 -34.28 2.07
CA HIS A 20 -24.49 -32.97 2.68
C HIS A 20 -23.25 -32.21 3.16
N GLU A 21 -22.14 -32.88 3.46
CA GLU A 21 -20.93 -32.18 3.94
C GLU A 21 -20.03 -31.65 2.81
N MET A 22 -20.14 -32.16 1.57
CA MET A 22 -19.37 -31.63 0.43
C MET A 22 -19.97 -30.38 -0.22
N MET A 23 -21.19 -29.97 0.12
CA MET A 23 -21.84 -28.79 -0.50
C MET A 23 -21.58 -27.47 0.24
N LEU A 24 -21.09 -27.51 1.48
CA LEU A 24 -20.87 -26.29 2.28
C LEU A 24 -19.48 -25.67 2.09
N GLN A 25 -18.49 -26.40 1.56
CA GLN A 25 -17.17 -25.83 1.24
C GLN A 25 -17.15 -25.04 -0.07
N GLY A 26 -17.95 -25.45 -1.07
CA GLY A 26 -18.00 -24.75 -2.37
C GLY A 26 -18.72 -23.39 -2.33
N GLY A 27 -19.60 -23.16 -1.36
CA GLY A 27 -20.37 -21.92 -1.24
C GLY A 27 -19.56 -20.73 -0.72
N SER A 28 -18.63 -20.96 0.20
CA SER A 28 -17.75 -19.90 0.74
C SER A 28 -16.61 -19.56 -0.23
N GLN A 29 -16.06 -20.55 -0.93
CA GLN A 29 -15.01 -20.31 -1.92
C GLN A 29 -15.51 -19.51 -3.14
N ARG A 30 -16.75 -19.74 -3.60
CA ARG A 30 -17.34 -18.98 -4.71
C ARG A 30 -17.63 -17.52 -4.33
N ARG A 31 -18.22 -17.28 -3.15
CA ARG A 31 -18.46 -15.91 -2.67
C ARG A 31 -17.18 -15.11 -2.49
N ASN A 32 -16.12 -15.73 -1.96
CA ASN A 32 -14.84 -15.05 -1.80
C ASN A 32 -14.24 -14.66 -3.17
N ALA A 33 -14.26 -15.56 -4.15
CA ALA A 33 -13.75 -15.27 -5.50
C ALA A 33 -14.52 -14.11 -6.18
N ASP A 34 -15.83 -14.06 -6.00
CA ASP A 34 -16.68 -12.98 -6.51
C ASP A 34 -16.34 -11.65 -5.83
N ASP A 35 -16.15 -11.64 -4.49
CA ASP A 35 -15.78 -10.45 -3.73
C ASP A 35 -14.39 -9.92 -4.13
N HIS A 36 -13.39 -10.80 -4.31
CA HIS A 36 -12.06 -10.44 -4.80
C HIS A 36 -12.11 -9.77 -6.18
N GLN A 37 -12.95 -10.30 -7.09
CA GLN A 37 -13.12 -9.72 -8.41
C GLN A 37 -13.82 -8.35 -8.35
N GLN A 38 -14.89 -8.21 -7.56
CA GLN A 38 -15.60 -6.95 -7.40
C GLN A 38 -14.70 -5.87 -6.77
N PHE A 39 -13.90 -6.22 -5.78
CA PHE A 39 -12.92 -5.29 -5.22
C PHE A 39 -11.85 -4.91 -6.24
N ALA A 40 -11.37 -5.86 -7.05
CA ALA A 40 -10.42 -5.55 -8.11
C ALA A 40 -10.99 -4.56 -9.14
N GLU A 41 -12.25 -4.73 -9.54
CA GLU A 41 -12.94 -3.78 -10.42
C GLU A 41 -13.12 -2.41 -9.76
N TYR A 42 -13.48 -2.38 -8.47
CA TYR A 42 -13.55 -1.14 -7.69
C TYR A 42 -12.21 -0.39 -7.66
N VAL A 43 -11.10 -1.10 -7.41
CA VAL A 43 -9.76 -0.50 -7.42
C VAL A 43 -9.38 -0.01 -8.83
N ARG A 44 -9.67 -0.77 -9.89
CA ARG A 44 -9.41 -0.34 -11.27
C ARG A 44 -10.15 0.94 -11.61
N ALA A 45 -11.44 1.02 -11.25
CA ALA A 45 -12.24 2.21 -11.45
C ALA A 45 -11.66 3.42 -10.69
N HIS A 46 -11.20 3.21 -9.46
CA HIS A 46 -10.54 4.26 -8.68
C HIS A 46 -9.17 4.66 -9.27
N ALA A 47 -8.44 3.73 -9.91
CA ALA A 47 -7.11 3.96 -10.45
C ALA A 47 -7.08 4.60 -11.84
N ALA A 48 -8.17 4.47 -12.62
CA ALA A 48 -8.20 4.78 -14.05
C ALA A 48 -7.68 6.19 -14.41
N ASP A 49 -7.99 7.19 -13.58
CA ASP A 49 -7.65 8.59 -13.84
C ASP A 49 -6.64 9.17 -12.83
N LEU A 50 -6.07 8.34 -11.95
CA LEU A 50 -5.20 8.81 -10.87
C LEU A 50 -3.71 8.71 -11.25
N PRO A 51 -2.99 9.84 -11.39
CA PRO A 51 -1.54 9.82 -11.60
C PRO A 51 -0.77 9.45 -10.32
N PHE A 52 -1.36 9.71 -9.16
CA PHE A 52 -0.76 9.60 -7.83
C PHE A 52 -1.81 9.19 -6.81
N LEU A 53 -1.40 8.44 -5.81
CA LEU A 53 -2.24 8.07 -4.67
C LEU A 53 -1.47 8.33 -3.37
N SER A 54 -2.07 9.14 -2.50
CA SER A 54 -1.53 9.42 -1.17
C SER A 54 -1.63 8.19 -0.24
N GLN A 55 -0.86 8.19 0.84
CA GLN A 55 -0.92 7.14 1.86
C GLN A 55 -2.31 7.07 2.52
N GLU A 56 -2.99 8.20 2.66
CA GLU A 56 -4.32 8.23 3.27
C GLU A 56 -5.37 7.68 2.30
N GLU A 57 -5.37 8.12 1.04
CA GLU A 57 -6.27 7.56 0.02
C GLU A 57 -6.05 6.05 -0.17
N GLU A 58 -4.79 5.61 -0.15
CA GLU A 58 -4.45 4.20 -0.18
C GLU A 58 -5.04 3.43 1.03
N ARG A 59 -4.91 3.96 2.25
CA ARG A 59 -5.51 3.34 3.43
C ARG A 59 -7.03 3.29 3.33
N GLN A 60 -7.66 4.34 2.82
CA GLN A 60 -9.11 4.38 2.63
C GLN A 60 -9.57 3.36 1.59
N LEU A 61 -8.82 3.21 0.50
CA LEU A 61 -9.08 2.21 -0.54
C LEU A 61 -9.02 0.79 0.03
N ILE A 62 -8.00 0.49 0.84
CA ILE A 62 -7.87 -0.83 1.50
C ILE A 62 -8.97 -1.04 2.55
N ARG A 63 -9.31 -0.03 3.35
CA ARG A 63 -10.42 -0.08 4.32
C ARG A 63 -11.75 -0.32 3.62
N ALA A 64 -11.98 0.25 2.44
CA ALA A 64 -13.16 -0.02 1.64
C ALA A 64 -13.21 -1.49 1.19
N GLY A 65 -12.05 -2.09 0.90
CA GLY A 65 -11.89 -3.54 0.71
C GLY A 65 -12.51 -4.34 1.85
N VAL A 66 -12.03 -4.11 3.07
CA VAL A 66 -12.47 -4.84 4.28
C VAL A 66 -13.93 -4.56 4.66
N ALA A 67 -14.39 -3.32 4.46
CA ALA A 67 -15.72 -2.91 4.91
C ALA A 67 -16.84 -3.28 3.95
N ARG A 68 -16.55 -3.39 2.65
CA ARG A 68 -17.55 -3.58 1.59
C ARG A 68 -17.48 -4.95 0.93
N PHE A 69 -16.34 -5.62 1.04
CA PHE A 69 -16.07 -6.91 0.44
C PHE A 69 -15.57 -7.85 1.55
N THR A 70 -15.83 -9.14 1.47
CA THR A 70 -15.41 -10.12 2.47
C THR A 70 -13.93 -10.48 2.28
N ILE A 71 -13.06 -9.46 2.24
CA ILE A 71 -11.63 -9.56 1.95
C ILE A 71 -10.86 -9.07 3.16
N ASP A 72 -9.88 -9.86 3.59
CA ASP A 72 -9.00 -9.49 4.69
C ASP A 72 -8.08 -8.32 4.32
N PHE A 73 -7.63 -7.57 5.33
CA PHE A 73 -6.83 -6.36 5.11
C PHE A 73 -5.56 -6.62 4.27
N ASP A 74 -4.86 -7.72 4.52
CA ASP A 74 -3.62 -8.06 3.79
C ASP A 74 -3.89 -8.45 2.34
N GLU A 75 -4.98 -9.16 2.08
CA GLU A 75 -5.42 -9.51 0.73
C GLU A 75 -5.88 -8.27 -0.05
N ALA A 76 -6.70 -7.43 0.58
CA ALA A 76 -7.16 -6.17 0.00
C ALA A 76 -5.97 -5.26 -0.32
N ARG A 77 -4.97 -5.22 0.58
CA ARG A 77 -3.71 -4.52 0.32
C ARG A 77 -3.01 -5.11 -0.89
N TRP A 78 -2.76 -6.42 -0.92
CA TRP A 78 -2.01 -7.07 -2.01
C TRP A 78 -2.67 -6.84 -3.38
N LEU A 79 -3.99 -7.04 -3.48
CA LEU A 79 -4.78 -6.78 -4.68
C LEU A 79 -4.71 -5.30 -5.10
N ALA A 80 -4.91 -4.38 -4.16
CA ALA A 80 -4.88 -2.95 -4.45
C ALA A 80 -3.50 -2.52 -4.96
N VAL A 81 -2.41 -2.96 -4.30
CA VAL A 81 -1.04 -2.62 -4.73
C VAL A 81 -0.77 -3.13 -6.15
N GLY A 82 -1.16 -4.37 -6.45
CA GLY A 82 -0.96 -4.98 -7.76
C GLY A 82 -1.65 -4.18 -8.86
N ILE A 83 -2.93 -3.86 -8.66
CA ILE A 83 -3.72 -3.11 -9.64
C ILE A 83 -3.20 -1.68 -9.81
N LEU A 84 -2.87 -0.98 -8.72
CA LEU A 84 -2.31 0.36 -8.79
C LEU A 84 -0.96 0.39 -9.52
N HIS A 85 -0.15 -0.64 -9.31
CA HIS A 85 1.11 -0.82 -10.03
C HIS A 85 0.87 -1.05 -11.53
N ASP A 86 -0.07 -1.91 -11.90
CA ASP A 86 -0.39 -2.22 -13.30
C ASP A 86 -0.97 -1.00 -14.05
N ASN A 87 -1.74 -0.16 -13.34
CA ASN A 87 -2.24 1.12 -13.85
C ASN A 87 -1.20 2.25 -13.77
N GLN A 88 0.04 1.94 -13.39
CA GLN A 88 1.16 2.88 -13.27
C GLN A 88 0.89 4.09 -12.34
N VAL A 89 0.02 3.90 -11.35
CA VAL A 89 -0.30 4.91 -10.33
C VAL A 89 0.89 5.06 -9.39
N ALA A 90 1.32 6.31 -9.17
CA ALA A 90 2.44 6.59 -8.29
C ALA A 90 1.99 6.55 -6.82
N LEU A 91 2.47 5.55 -6.07
CA LEU A 91 2.13 5.40 -4.65
C LEU A 91 3.07 6.18 -3.74
N GLU A 92 2.53 7.08 -2.91
CA GLU A 92 3.29 7.93 -1.99
C GLU A 92 4.28 7.12 -1.14
N ARG A 93 3.85 6.00 -0.53
CA ARG A 93 4.74 5.15 0.29
C ARG A 93 5.92 4.52 -0.46
N HIS A 94 5.83 4.40 -1.79
CA HIS A 94 6.93 3.89 -2.63
C HIS A 94 7.87 5.03 -3.01
N LEU A 95 7.30 6.18 -3.33
CA LEU A 95 8.06 7.38 -3.62
C LEU A 95 8.83 7.87 -2.39
N ASP A 96 8.23 7.80 -1.20
CA ASP A 96 8.84 8.19 0.07
C ASP A 96 10.13 7.41 0.31
N ARG A 97 10.08 6.07 0.19
CA ARG A 97 11.26 5.20 0.33
C ARG A 97 12.35 5.49 -0.70
N ARG A 98 11.97 5.83 -1.94
CA ARG A 98 12.92 6.21 -2.99
C ARG A 98 13.57 7.57 -2.70
N LEU A 99 12.79 8.54 -2.23
CA LEU A 99 13.25 9.88 -1.89
C LEU A 99 14.22 9.83 -0.71
N GLU A 100 13.91 9.04 0.31
CA GLU A 100 14.80 8.79 1.44
C GLU A 100 16.17 8.29 0.96
N GLY A 101 16.20 7.34 0.03
CA GLY A 101 17.45 6.86 -0.59
C GLY A 101 18.24 7.95 -1.34
N VAL A 102 17.55 8.87 -2.03
CA VAL A 102 18.16 10.02 -2.70
C VAL A 102 18.75 11.00 -1.68
N LEU A 103 17.98 11.38 -0.67
CA LEU A 103 18.40 12.32 0.37
C LEU A 103 19.54 11.75 1.22
N HIS A 104 19.52 10.44 1.51
CA HIS A 104 20.63 9.74 2.17
C HIS A 104 21.92 9.80 1.35
N ARG A 105 21.82 9.66 0.03
CA ARG A 105 22.98 9.85 -0.85
C ARG A 105 23.50 11.27 -0.73
N TYR A 106 22.62 12.28 -0.85
CA TYR A 106 23.01 13.69 -0.73
C TYR A 106 23.59 14.05 0.64
N SER A 107 23.08 13.47 1.73
CA SER A 107 23.63 13.70 3.07
C SER A 107 25.07 13.19 3.21
N LYS A 108 25.43 12.13 2.46
CA LYS A 108 26.78 11.56 2.43
C LYS A 108 27.73 12.25 1.45
N THR A 109 27.26 12.55 0.23
CA THR A 109 28.09 13.09 -0.86
C THR A 109 28.14 14.61 -0.89
N GLY A 110 27.18 15.27 -0.24
CA GLY A 110 27.08 16.72 -0.19
C GLY A 110 28.30 17.36 0.49
N ARG A 111 28.58 18.62 0.15
CA ARG A 111 29.74 19.34 0.69
C ARG A 111 29.67 19.40 2.22
N ARG A 112 30.70 18.87 2.90
CA ARG A 112 30.75 18.73 4.37
C ARG A 112 29.62 17.86 4.94
N ARG A 113 29.13 16.88 4.17
CA ARG A 113 28.01 15.99 4.54
C ARG A 113 26.74 16.77 4.87
N LYS A 114 26.41 17.75 4.02
CA LYS A 114 25.25 18.61 4.17
C LYS A 114 24.48 18.69 2.86
N ILE A 115 23.16 18.57 2.97
CA ILE A 115 22.23 18.73 1.85
C ILE A 115 22.15 20.22 1.51
N SER A 116 22.60 20.59 0.32
CA SER A 116 22.53 21.95 -0.18
C SER A 116 21.13 22.32 -0.65
N ARG A 117 20.85 23.63 -0.79
CA ARG A 117 19.59 24.11 -1.37
C ARG A 117 19.33 23.53 -2.77
N LYS A 118 20.39 23.34 -3.57
CA LYS A 118 20.26 22.77 -4.90
C LYS A 118 19.82 21.31 -4.83
N GLU A 119 20.53 20.48 -4.07
CA GLU A 119 20.19 19.07 -3.86
C GLU A 119 18.78 18.89 -3.27
N PHE A 120 18.38 19.77 -2.36
CA PHE A 120 17.01 19.78 -1.83
C PHE A 120 15.97 20.05 -2.93
N ASN A 121 16.17 21.10 -3.73
CA ASN A 121 15.26 21.44 -4.83
C ASN A 121 15.26 20.35 -5.92
N ASP A 122 16.41 19.74 -6.20
CA ASP A 122 16.56 18.63 -7.14
C ASP A 122 15.75 17.41 -6.63
N ALA A 123 15.84 17.09 -5.33
CA ALA A 123 15.05 16.03 -4.71
C ALA A 123 13.54 16.29 -4.81
N VAL A 124 13.10 17.54 -4.57
CA VAL A 124 11.70 17.96 -4.74
C VAL A 124 11.24 17.77 -6.19
N ALA A 125 12.03 18.20 -7.17
CA ALA A 125 11.71 18.04 -8.59
C ALA A 125 11.64 16.56 -9.00
N ILE A 126 12.58 15.73 -8.54
CA ILE A 126 12.60 14.29 -8.77
C ILE A 126 11.33 13.64 -8.22
N TYR A 127 10.94 13.97 -6.99
CA TYR A 127 9.75 13.41 -6.37
C TYR A 127 8.48 13.78 -7.14
N ARG A 128 8.32 15.06 -7.51
CA ARG A 128 7.17 15.52 -8.32
C ARG A 128 7.09 14.81 -9.65
N ASN A 129 8.23 14.58 -10.30
CA ASN A 129 8.28 13.83 -11.55
C ASN A 129 7.83 12.37 -11.35
N TRP A 130 8.29 11.70 -10.30
CA TRP A 130 7.81 10.35 -9.98
C TRP A 130 6.33 10.30 -9.61
N ALA A 131 5.83 11.35 -8.97
CA ALA A 131 4.41 11.52 -8.65
C ALA A 131 3.58 12.02 -9.84
N ARG A 132 4.17 12.13 -11.05
CA ARG A 132 3.49 12.62 -12.27
C ARG A 132 2.78 13.97 -12.05
N ASN A 133 3.35 14.84 -11.21
CA ASN A 133 2.78 16.11 -10.78
C ASN A 133 1.44 16.03 -10.01
N GLY A 134 1.03 14.85 -9.53
CA GLY A 134 -0.18 14.67 -8.71
C GLY A 134 -0.08 15.21 -7.27
N ILE A 135 1.06 15.80 -6.90
CA ILE A 135 1.29 16.46 -5.61
C ILE A 135 1.90 17.84 -5.83
N SER A 136 1.52 18.81 -5.00
CA SER A 136 2.02 20.18 -5.11
C SER A 136 3.51 20.29 -4.74
N GLU A 137 4.21 21.28 -5.29
CA GLU A 137 5.62 21.51 -4.92
C GLU A 137 5.78 21.81 -3.43
N GLN A 138 4.82 22.53 -2.87
CA GLN A 138 4.87 22.96 -1.48
C GLN A 138 4.76 21.76 -0.55
N ASP A 139 3.86 20.83 -0.84
CA ASP A 139 3.70 19.61 -0.04
C ASP A 139 4.95 18.72 -0.12
N VAL A 140 5.54 18.61 -1.31
CA VAL A 140 6.80 17.88 -1.48
C VAL A 140 7.94 18.54 -0.71
N LYS A 141 8.00 19.89 -0.66
CA LYS A 141 9.00 20.60 0.17
C LYS A 141 8.82 20.32 1.65
N ILE A 142 7.58 20.39 2.16
CA ILE A 142 7.27 20.10 3.57
C ILE A 142 7.65 18.66 3.89
N LYS A 143 7.24 17.71 3.05
CA LYS A 143 7.60 16.29 3.18
C LYS A 143 9.12 16.06 3.16
N THR A 144 9.83 16.66 2.20
CA THR A 144 11.29 16.54 2.08
C THR A 144 11.98 17.10 3.33
N LYS A 145 11.52 18.25 3.84
CA LYS A 145 12.00 18.86 5.08
C LYS A 145 11.80 17.91 6.26
N ARG A 146 10.58 17.39 6.43
CA ARG A 146 10.24 16.44 7.49
C ARG A 146 11.12 15.20 7.46
N MET A 147 11.35 14.60 6.28
CA MET A 147 12.26 13.45 6.15
C MET A 147 13.69 13.77 6.55
N ILE A 148 14.19 14.96 6.21
CA ILE A 148 15.53 15.40 6.59
C ILE A 148 15.65 15.53 8.11
N GLU A 149 14.61 16.06 8.76
CA GLU A 149 14.56 16.24 10.21
C GLU A 149 14.41 14.91 10.96
N GLU A 150 13.49 14.05 10.52
CA GLU A 150 13.28 12.72 11.09
C GLU A 150 14.53 11.81 10.99
N ASN A 151 15.41 12.05 10.01
CA ASN A 151 16.67 11.31 9.81
C ASN A 151 17.92 12.03 10.33
N ASP A 152 17.77 13.15 11.04
CA ASP A 152 18.86 13.98 11.57
C ASP A 152 19.89 14.42 10.50
N TRP A 153 19.46 14.58 9.24
CA TRP A 153 20.34 14.98 8.16
C TRP A 153 20.63 16.48 8.19
N ARG A 154 21.91 16.82 8.02
CA ARG A 154 22.35 18.22 8.14
C ARG A 154 22.08 18.99 6.86
N VAL A 155 21.45 20.15 7.00
CA VAL A 155 21.26 21.10 5.88
C VAL A 155 22.38 22.13 5.76
N GLY A 156 22.74 22.40 4.52
CA GLY A 156 23.74 23.39 4.12
C GLY A 156 23.19 24.82 4.17
N ARG A 157 24.10 25.77 4.33
CA ARG A 157 23.80 27.20 4.17
C ARG A 157 23.69 27.53 2.68
N SER A 158 22.87 28.54 2.35
CA SER A 158 22.89 29.13 1.00
C SER A 158 24.31 29.63 0.67
N ARG A 159 24.79 29.37 -0.55
CA ARG A 159 26.13 29.81 -0.97
C ARG A 159 26.26 31.34 -0.98
N TRP A 160 25.16 32.04 -1.27
CA TRP A 160 25.14 33.50 -1.38
C TRP A 160 24.96 34.23 -0.04
N ILE A 161 24.09 33.73 0.84
CA ILE A 161 23.70 34.45 2.07
C ILE A 161 24.32 33.78 3.31
N GLN A 162 25.05 32.67 3.15
CA GLN A 162 25.63 31.87 4.24
C GLN A 162 24.60 31.54 5.35
N SER A 163 23.30 31.50 5.03
CA SER A 163 22.20 31.32 5.98
C SER A 163 21.32 30.13 5.63
N LYS A 164 20.62 29.60 6.65
CA LYS A 164 19.59 28.55 6.50
C LYS A 164 18.19 29.14 6.27
N ARG A 165 18.06 30.46 6.03
CA ARG A 165 16.74 31.11 5.83
C ARG A 165 15.92 30.50 4.70
N TRP A 166 16.57 29.90 3.69
CA TRP A 166 15.87 29.22 2.61
C TRP A 166 15.12 27.97 3.09
N TYR A 167 15.67 27.26 4.08
CA TYR A 167 15.12 26.04 4.66
C TYR A 167 14.08 26.39 5.72
N ASN A 168 14.40 27.34 6.60
CA ASN A 168 13.51 27.78 7.69
C ASN A 168 12.24 28.50 7.19
N LYS A 169 12.18 28.91 5.91
CA LYS A 169 10.98 29.50 5.30
C LYS A 169 9.95 28.45 4.88
N ILE A 170 10.34 27.19 4.83
CA ILE A 170 9.43 26.08 4.53
C ILE A 170 8.64 25.82 5.83
N PRO A 171 7.30 25.76 5.76
CA PRO A 171 6.46 25.41 6.90
C PRO A 171 6.90 24.10 7.55
N ASP A 172 6.59 23.94 8.83
CA ASP A 172 6.67 22.65 9.53
C ASP A 172 5.52 21.75 9.10
#